data_AF-A0A7S4JQ05-F1
#
_entry.id   AF-A0A7S4JQ05-F1
#
_cell.length_a   1.000
_cell.length_b   1.000
_cell.length_c   1.000
_cell.angle_alpha   90.00
_cell.angle_beta   90.00
_cell.angle_gamma   90.00
#
_symmetry.space_group_name_H-M   'P 1'
#
loop_
_entity.id
_entity.type
_entity.pdbx_description
1 polymer ?
#
loop_
_entity_poly.entity_id
_entity_poly.type
_entity_poly.pdbx_seq_one_letter_code
_entity_poly.pdbx_strand_id
1 'polypeptide(L)'
;EDVVGTHADLANKALLSALFHQYRLRDHLQAIKRYLLFGQGDFVRYLIDLLADNVRPGASTVHHHNLTGIVETAIRASSSQTDDGDVRERVHVSTMEATGGDDLFSVFSLEYKLDTPCNAVITERSMRKYKRVFNFLWGLKRVEQALSTSWRRASELCHIGTHNVTVRGADRDAHRELQKFALAVVYKASNMWIHHQMMHFITNLQYYMMFEVLECSWEELNKELQSVQDVDQLIASHNRYVDKILERALLTEDSETEKKQMDRVFKCILDYCFTQQQICDFAERKLERNGLMLCPVDTRDADHDWHEQQEAGDDESELTVPATLTCKIESKAVEFSESFSLLRDMLSSTKSADLRSLNFRLDFSEFYADMSVPQD
;
A
#
# COMPACT_ATOMS: atom_id res chain seq x y z
N GLU A 1 -32.89 7.59 47.53
CA GLU A 1 -32.34 7.07 46.26
C GLU A 1 -31.73 8.19 45.40
N ASP A 2 -32.33 9.40 45.32
CA ASP A 2 -31.79 10.55 44.56
C ASP A 2 -30.36 11.02 44.94
N VAL A 3 -29.96 10.90 46.20
CA VAL A 3 -28.63 11.34 46.66
C VAL A 3 -27.51 10.44 46.11
N VAL A 4 -27.79 9.15 45.95
CA VAL A 4 -26.79 8.19 45.42
C VAL A 4 -26.60 8.41 43.92
N GLY A 5 -27.69 8.63 43.17
CA GLY A 5 -27.63 8.95 41.74
C GLY A 5 -26.88 10.26 41.47
N THR A 6 -27.18 11.32 42.22
CA THR A 6 -26.49 12.61 42.05
C THR A 6 -25.00 12.56 42.39
N HIS A 7 -24.59 11.78 43.40
CA HIS A 7 -23.18 11.54 43.68
C HIS A 7 -22.49 10.68 42.61
N ALA A 8 -23.18 9.68 42.05
CA ALA A 8 -22.65 8.88 40.93
C ALA A 8 -22.43 9.75 39.68
N ASP A 9 -23.39 10.62 39.33
CA ASP A 9 -23.28 11.52 38.18
C ASP A 9 -22.13 12.53 38.33
N LEU A 10 -21.92 13.05 39.55
CA LEU A 10 -20.81 13.94 39.87
C LEU A 10 -19.46 13.21 39.76
N ALA A 11 -19.39 11.97 40.26
CA ALA A 11 -18.20 11.14 40.15
C ALA A 11 -17.88 10.82 38.68
N ASN A 12 -18.88 10.46 37.87
CA ASN A 12 -18.71 10.18 36.44
C ASN A 12 -18.24 11.41 35.68
N LYS A 13 -18.83 12.58 35.93
CA LYS A 13 -18.38 13.85 35.33
C LYS A 13 -16.94 14.19 35.72
N ALA A 14 -16.58 14.02 36.98
CA ALA A 14 -15.20 14.24 37.44
C ALA A 14 -14.23 13.27 36.75
N LEU A 15 -14.59 12.00 36.64
CA LEU A 15 -13.77 10.97 36.00
C LEU A 15 -13.60 11.23 34.49
N LEU A 16 -14.68 11.57 33.78
CA LEU A 16 -14.61 11.96 32.37
C LEU A 16 -13.77 13.22 32.18
N SER A 17 -13.90 14.22 33.05
CA SER A 17 -13.09 15.42 32.98
C SER A 17 -11.60 15.11 33.17
N ALA A 18 -11.25 14.19 34.08
CA ALA A 18 -9.89 13.73 34.28
C ALA A 18 -9.37 12.96 33.05
N LEU A 19 -10.15 12.03 32.49
CA LEU A 19 -9.76 11.27 31.29
C LEU A 19 -9.51 12.16 30.08
N PHE A 20 -10.38 13.16 29.84
CA PHE A 20 -10.25 14.03 28.68
C PHE A 20 -9.18 15.11 28.86
N HIS A 21 -9.04 15.71 30.05
CA HIS A 21 -8.13 16.85 30.26
C HIS A 21 -6.78 16.43 30.85
N GLN A 22 -6.76 15.56 31.87
CA GLN A 22 -5.50 15.15 32.52
C GLN A 22 -4.79 14.08 31.71
N TYR A 23 -5.53 13.07 31.22
CA TYR A 23 -4.98 11.96 30.45
C TYR A 23 -5.13 12.12 28.93
N ARG A 24 -5.67 13.26 28.46
CA ARG A 24 -5.71 13.63 27.04
C ARG A 24 -6.18 12.50 26.11
N LEU A 25 -7.23 11.78 26.52
CA LEU A 25 -7.71 10.60 25.79
C LEU A 25 -8.05 10.89 24.32
N ARG A 26 -8.52 12.10 24.00
CA ARG A 26 -8.81 12.53 22.62
C ARG A 26 -7.55 12.55 21.76
N ASP A 27 -6.43 12.98 22.31
CA ASP A 27 -5.15 13.06 21.59
C ASP A 27 -4.64 11.64 21.31
N HIS A 28 -4.80 10.71 22.26
CA HIS A 28 -4.47 9.29 22.05
C HIS A 28 -5.36 8.62 21.00
N LEU A 29 -6.67 8.87 21.00
CA LEU A 29 -7.57 8.37 19.94
C LEU A 29 -7.21 8.95 18.57
N GLN A 30 -6.87 10.24 18.52
CA GLN A 30 -6.43 10.89 17.30
C GLN A 30 -5.08 10.34 16.83
N ALA A 31 -4.17 10.02 17.74
CA ALA A 31 -2.90 9.36 17.42
C ALA A 31 -3.13 7.97 16.82
N ILE A 32 -4.01 7.15 17.42
CA ILE A 32 -4.38 5.85 16.85
C ILE A 32 -4.92 6.02 15.42
N LYS A 33 -5.77 7.02 15.18
CA LYS A 33 -6.23 7.33 13.81
C LYS A 33 -5.08 7.72 12.88
N ARG A 34 -4.17 8.60 13.33
CA ARG A 34 -3.06 9.10 12.51
C ARG A 34 -2.08 7.99 12.10
N TYR A 35 -1.65 7.16 13.07
CA TYR A 35 -0.61 6.15 12.87
C TYR A 35 -1.15 4.78 12.47
N LEU A 36 -2.17 4.25 13.15
CA LEU A 36 -2.68 2.88 12.90
C LEU A 36 -3.72 2.83 11.77
N LEU A 37 -4.50 3.90 11.58
CA LEU A 37 -5.53 3.98 10.54
C LEU A 37 -5.11 4.83 9.33
N PHE A 38 -3.81 5.14 9.21
CA PHE A 38 -3.19 5.87 8.10
C PHE A 38 -3.76 7.27 7.86
N GLY A 39 -4.27 7.95 8.90
CA GLY A 39 -4.74 9.32 8.79
C GLY A 39 -3.66 10.33 8.38
N GLN A 40 -2.38 10.03 8.65
CA GLN A 40 -1.22 10.80 8.16
C GLN A 40 -0.57 10.07 6.97
N GLY A 41 -0.97 10.46 5.76
CA GLY A 41 -0.47 9.81 4.54
C GLY A 41 1.01 10.07 4.24
N ASP A 42 1.57 11.20 4.70
CA ASP A 42 2.98 11.54 4.53
C ASP A 42 3.89 10.59 5.32
N PHE A 43 3.58 10.37 6.60
CA PHE A 43 4.27 9.40 7.46
C PHE A 43 4.30 8.00 6.84
N VAL A 44 3.13 7.48 6.44
CA VAL A 44 3.01 6.13 5.88
C VAL A 44 3.80 6.00 4.57
N ARG A 45 3.77 7.04 3.73
CA ARG A 45 4.53 7.06 2.47
C ARG A 45 6.04 7.01 2.71
N TYR A 46 6.57 7.88 3.57
CA TYR A 46 8.00 7.85 3.91
C TYR A 46 8.40 6.52 4.56
N LEU A 47 7.55 5.98 5.44
CA LEU A 47 7.80 4.68 6.07
C LEU A 47 7.92 3.56 5.03
N ILE A 48 7.02 3.53 4.04
CA ILE A 48 7.04 2.52 2.98
C ILE A 48 8.27 2.68 2.08
N ASP A 49 8.64 3.90 1.71
CA ASP A 49 9.81 4.15 0.89
C ASP A 49 11.10 3.69 1.61
N LEU A 50 11.24 4.02 2.89
CA LEU A 50 12.37 3.56 3.71
C LEU A 50 12.38 2.05 3.88
N LEU A 51 11.23 1.41 4.09
CA LEU A 51 11.18 -0.05 4.18
C LEU A 51 11.54 -0.70 2.85
N ALA A 52 11.05 -0.19 1.72
CA ALA A 52 11.35 -0.71 0.39
C ALA A 52 12.86 -0.70 0.09
N ASP A 53 13.58 0.34 0.48
CA ASP A 53 15.04 0.43 0.32
C ASP A 53 15.80 -0.62 1.14
N ASN A 54 15.24 -1.02 2.29
CA ASN A 54 15.83 -1.99 3.21
C ASN A 54 15.42 -3.46 2.93
N VAL A 55 14.48 -3.70 2.00
CA VAL A 55 13.98 -5.04 1.62
C VAL A 55 14.91 -5.78 0.62
N ARG A 56 16.14 -5.30 0.41
CA ARG A 56 17.06 -5.93 -0.58
C ARG A 56 17.28 -7.43 -0.31
N PRO A 57 17.31 -8.27 -1.38
CA PRO A 57 17.30 -9.73 -1.26
C PRO A 57 18.54 -10.24 -0.52
N GLY A 58 18.31 -10.96 0.59
CA GLY A 58 19.36 -11.59 1.39
C GLY A 58 19.34 -11.27 2.89
N ALA A 59 18.52 -10.32 3.35
CA ALA A 59 18.39 -10.00 4.77
C ALA A 59 17.44 -10.97 5.48
N SER A 60 17.88 -12.21 5.71
CA SER A 60 17.16 -13.21 6.52
C SER A 60 17.03 -12.83 8.00
N THR A 61 17.61 -11.70 8.43
CA THR A 61 17.58 -11.22 9.81
C THR A 61 17.46 -9.69 9.87
N VAL A 62 16.34 -9.12 9.45
CA VAL A 62 16.08 -7.71 9.81
C VAL A 62 15.77 -7.65 11.30
N HIS A 63 16.69 -7.06 12.06
CA HIS A 63 16.55 -6.96 13.51
C HIS A 63 15.53 -5.87 13.91
N HIS A 64 14.81 -6.12 15.01
CA HIS A 64 13.79 -5.21 15.57
C HIS A 64 14.30 -3.76 15.78
N HIS A 65 15.57 -3.59 16.17
CA HIS A 65 16.17 -2.27 16.37
C HIS A 65 16.29 -1.46 15.06
N ASN A 66 16.53 -2.12 13.92
CA ASN A 66 16.59 -1.45 12.62
C ASN A 66 15.21 -0.93 12.21
N LEU A 67 14.16 -1.74 12.42
CA LEU A 67 12.79 -1.33 12.13
C LEU A 67 12.35 -0.16 13.02
N THR A 68 12.74 -0.18 14.30
CA THR A 68 12.49 0.92 15.23
C THR A 68 13.19 2.20 14.75
N GLY A 69 14.45 2.11 14.35
CA GLY A 69 15.19 3.24 13.76
C GLY A 69 14.57 3.78 12.47
N ILE A 70 14.05 2.90 11.60
CA ILE A 70 13.33 3.29 10.38
C ILE A 70 12.04 4.06 10.73
N VAL A 71 11.26 3.57 11.70
CA VAL A 71 10.04 4.27 12.16
C VAL A 71 10.37 5.62 12.78
N GLU A 72 11.38 5.71 13.64
CA GLU A 72 11.82 6.99 14.20
C GLU A 72 12.27 7.97 13.12
N THR A 73 12.98 7.49 12.11
CA THR A 73 13.41 8.30 10.96
C THR A 73 12.20 8.79 10.16
N ALA A 74 11.22 7.92 9.91
CA ALA A 74 9.97 8.27 9.24
C ALA A 74 9.18 9.34 10.02
N ILE A 75 9.07 9.20 11.35
CA ILE A 75 8.40 10.18 12.22
C ILE A 75 9.13 11.54 12.19
N ARG A 76 10.46 11.55 12.15
CA ARG A 76 11.26 12.79 12.08
C ARG A 76 11.16 13.47 10.71
N ALA A 77 11.03 12.68 9.64
CA ALA A 77 10.94 13.18 8.28
C ALA A 77 9.52 13.68 7.90
N SER A 78 8.49 13.22 8.61
CA SER A 78 7.10 13.59 8.35
C SER A 78 6.62 14.77 9.19
N SER A 79 5.42 15.28 8.86
CA SER A 79 4.73 16.31 9.64
C SER A 79 4.39 15.84 11.06
N SER A 80 4.48 14.53 11.32
CA SER A 80 4.33 13.88 12.62
C SER A 80 5.39 14.33 13.65
N GLN A 81 6.47 15.01 13.24
CA GLN A 81 7.45 15.56 14.16
C GLN A 81 6.85 16.57 15.16
N THR A 82 5.75 17.26 14.78
CA THR A 82 5.07 18.25 15.62
C THR A 82 4.12 17.63 16.64
N ASP A 83 3.91 16.32 16.57
CA ASP A 83 3.08 15.62 17.56
C ASP A 83 3.79 15.57 18.92
N ASP A 84 3.00 15.53 19.98
CA ASP A 84 3.49 15.47 21.36
C ASP A 84 4.46 14.30 21.56
N GLY A 85 5.53 14.54 22.33
CA GLY A 85 6.55 13.52 22.64
C GLY A 85 5.96 12.24 23.25
N ASP A 86 4.98 12.38 24.13
CA ASP A 86 4.26 11.27 24.76
C ASP A 86 3.52 10.38 23.73
N VAL A 87 2.97 10.96 22.67
CA VAL A 87 2.33 10.19 21.59
C VAL A 87 3.37 9.42 20.78
N ARG A 88 4.51 10.06 20.49
CA ARG A 88 5.58 9.49 19.67
C ARG A 88 6.27 8.32 20.34
N GLU A 89 6.58 8.45 21.63
CA GLU A 89 7.22 7.38 22.42
C GLU A 89 6.33 6.14 22.58
N ARG A 90 5.01 6.28 22.41
CA ARG A 90 4.05 5.17 22.51
C ARG A 90 3.92 4.35 21.23
N VAL A 91 4.38 4.86 20.09
CA VAL A 91 4.38 4.14 18.80
C VAL A 91 5.54 3.15 18.77
N HIS A 92 5.23 1.86 18.81
CA HIS A 92 6.23 0.79 18.83
C HIS A 92 6.10 -0.12 17.62
N VAL A 93 7.23 -0.64 17.15
CA VAL A 93 7.25 -1.70 16.15
C VAL A 93 6.96 -3.04 16.82
N SER A 94 5.98 -3.76 16.27
CA SER A 94 5.61 -5.13 16.64
C SER A 94 5.96 -6.02 15.45
N THR A 95 6.83 -7.01 15.63
CA THR A 95 7.16 -7.97 14.57
C THR A 95 6.28 -9.20 14.73
N MET A 96 5.64 -9.65 13.65
CA MET A 96 4.89 -10.91 13.64
C MET A 96 5.86 -12.10 13.53
N GLU A 97 5.48 -13.26 14.03
CA GLU A 97 6.31 -14.47 13.88
C GLU A 97 6.43 -14.82 12.41
N ALA A 98 7.62 -14.64 11.84
CA ALA A 98 7.88 -14.92 10.43
C ALA A 98 7.86 -16.44 10.20
N THR A 99 6.89 -16.91 9.42
CA THR A 99 6.96 -18.24 8.80
C THR A 99 8.01 -18.17 7.70
N GLY A 100 9.14 -18.85 7.89
CA GLY A 100 10.34 -18.68 7.06
C GLY A 100 10.06 -18.58 5.56
N GLY A 101 10.41 -17.43 4.96
CA GLY A 101 10.15 -17.08 3.56
C GLY A 101 9.36 -15.78 3.36
N ASP A 102 8.80 -15.22 4.43
CA ASP A 102 7.98 -14.01 4.40
C ASP A 102 8.80 -12.71 4.17
N ASP A 103 8.32 -11.85 3.27
CA ASP A 103 8.90 -10.52 3.01
C ASP A 103 8.85 -9.63 4.26
N LEU A 104 9.75 -8.66 4.40
CA LEU A 104 9.74 -7.72 5.53
C LEU A 104 8.38 -7.01 5.70
N PHE A 105 7.69 -6.76 4.58
CA PHE A 105 6.36 -6.16 4.57
C PHE A 105 5.27 -7.02 5.23
N SER A 106 5.39 -8.35 5.26
CA SER A 106 4.44 -9.22 5.97
C SER A 106 4.80 -9.42 7.44
N VAL A 107 6.06 -9.23 7.82
CA VAL A 107 6.53 -9.36 9.21
C VAL A 107 6.30 -8.05 10.01
N PHE A 108 6.34 -6.91 9.33
CA PHE A 108 6.20 -5.59 9.95
C PHE A 108 4.77 -5.29 10.42
N SER A 109 4.63 -4.85 11.68
CA SER A 109 3.37 -4.33 12.23
C SER A 109 3.64 -3.17 13.19
N LEU A 110 2.69 -2.24 13.29
CA LEU A 110 2.76 -1.10 14.21
C LEU A 110 1.81 -1.30 15.39
N GLU A 111 2.26 -0.97 16.58
CA GLU A 111 1.48 -1.10 17.81
C GLU A 111 1.54 0.21 18.61
N TYR A 112 0.41 0.62 19.17
CA TYR A 112 0.31 1.78 20.03
C TYR A 112 0.13 1.34 21.48
N LYS A 113 1.15 1.54 22.31
CA LYS A 113 1.12 1.12 23.72
C LYS A 113 0.50 2.21 24.60
N LEU A 114 -0.62 1.86 25.22
CA LEU A 114 -1.34 2.73 26.16
C LEU A 114 -1.03 2.34 27.60
N ASP A 115 -0.68 3.33 28.42
CA ASP A 115 -0.52 3.14 29.86
C ASP A 115 -1.88 3.23 30.58
N THR A 116 -1.90 2.78 31.83
CA THR A 116 -3.01 3.06 32.74
C THR A 116 -3.10 4.56 33.02
N PRO A 117 -4.29 5.18 32.96
CA PRO A 117 -5.63 4.60 32.93
C PRO A 117 -6.30 4.49 31.56
N CYS A 118 -5.70 5.00 30.48
CA CYS A 118 -6.31 5.01 29.14
C CYS A 118 -6.58 3.58 28.59
N ASN A 119 -5.76 2.61 28.98
CA ASN A 119 -5.95 1.18 28.67
C ASN A 119 -7.27 0.59 29.24
N ALA A 120 -7.86 1.22 30.27
CA ALA A 120 -9.18 0.81 30.76
C ALA A 120 -10.30 1.15 29.76
N VAL A 121 -10.14 2.24 29.01
CA VAL A 121 -11.13 2.66 27.99
C VAL A 121 -10.87 1.95 26.66
N ILE A 122 -9.62 1.99 26.20
CA ILE A 122 -9.18 1.34 24.98
C ILE A 122 -8.66 -0.04 25.34
N THR A 123 -9.56 -1.01 25.35
CA THR A 123 -9.23 -2.37 25.79
C THR A 123 -8.24 -3.03 24.83
N GLU A 124 -7.49 -4.01 25.35
CA GLU A 124 -6.60 -4.85 24.55
C GLU A 124 -7.35 -5.56 23.40
N ARG A 125 -8.64 -5.89 23.60
CA ARG A 125 -9.50 -6.46 22.56
C ARG A 125 -9.69 -5.49 21.40
N SER A 126 -9.93 -4.21 21.68
CA SER A 126 -10.05 -3.16 20.66
C SER A 126 -8.72 -2.94 19.93
N MET A 127 -7.58 -3.02 20.63
CA MET A 127 -6.25 -2.94 20.00
C MET A 127 -5.98 -4.09 19.03
N ARG A 128 -6.40 -5.32 19.34
CA ARG A 128 -6.31 -6.44 18.38
C ARG A 128 -7.17 -6.20 17.14
N LYS A 129 -8.34 -5.59 17.29
CA LYS A 129 -9.19 -5.19 16.16
C LYS A 129 -8.49 -4.12 15.31
N TYR A 130 -7.89 -3.09 15.92
CA TYR A 130 -7.08 -2.11 15.20
C TYR A 130 -5.90 -2.74 14.45
N LYS A 131 -5.20 -3.71 15.05
CA LYS A 131 -4.11 -4.43 14.38
C LYS A 131 -4.58 -5.18 13.13
N ARG A 132 -5.80 -5.76 13.16
CA ARG A 132 -6.40 -6.40 11.98
C ARG A 132 -6.66 -5.39 10.86
N VAL A 133 -7.20 -4.21 11.20
CA VAL A 133 -7.43 -3.12 10.24
C VAL A 133 -6.10 -2.61 9.67
N PHE A 134 -5.11 -2.37 10.53
CA PHE A 134 -3.76 -1.95 10.14
C PHE A 134 -3.16 -2.92 9.14
N ASN A 135 -3.17 -4.23 9.42
CA ASN A 135 -2.57 -5.23 8.52
C ASN A 135 -3.24 -5.25 7.14
N PHE A 136 -4.56 -5.04 7.09
CA PHE A 136 -5.29 -4.94 5.83
C PHE A 136 -4.91 -3.67 5.05
N LEU A 137 -4.92 -2.50 5.70
CA LEU A 137 -4.50 -1.24 5.08
C LEU A 137 -3.04 -1.29 4.63
N TRP A 138 -2.17 -1.92 5.42
CA TRP A 138 -0.77 -2.12 5.10
C TRP A 138 -0.57 -2.97 3.85
N GLY A 139 -1.32 -4.08 3.72
CA GLY A 139 -1.34 -4.88 2.50
C GLY A 139 -1.79 -4.07 1.28
N LEU A 140 -2.86 -3.28 1.43
CA LEU A 140 -3.35 -2.40 0.37
C LEU A 140 -2.31 -1.36 -0.07
N LYS A 141 -1.60 -0.75 0.89
CA LYS A 141 -0.54 0.24 0.62
C LYS A 141 0.69 -0.39 -0.03
N ARG A 142 1.06 -1.61 0.37
CA ARG A 142 2.13 -2.39 -0.27
C ARG A 142 1.84 -2.60 -1.76
N VAL A 143 0.62 -3.00 -2.10
CA VAL A 143 0.22 -3.28 -3.50
C VAL A 143 0.27 -2.01 -4.36
N GLU A 144 -0.24 -0.89 -3.86
CA GLU A 144 -0.15 0.40 -4.56
C GLU A 144 1.30 0.84 -4.79
N GLN A 145 2.16 0.73 -3.77
CA GLN A 145 3.55 1.09 -3.91
C GLN A 145 4.22 0.21 -4.96
N ALA A 146 4.01 -1.11 -4.92
CA ALA A 146 4.57 -2.04 -5.89
C ALA A 146 4.15 -1.70 -7.34
N LEU A 147 2.86 -1.41 -7.55
CA LEU A 147 2.36 -0.97 -8.86
C LEU A 147 2.99 0.36 -9.30
N SER A 148 3.10 1.32 -8.38
CA SER A 148 3.68 2.64 -8.66
C SER A 148 5.16 2.57 -9.00
N THR A 149 5.93 1.75 -8.28
CA THR A 149 7.35 1.53 -8.57
C THR A 149 7.56 0.80 -9.89
N SER A 150 6.72 -0.21 -10.17
CA SER A 150 6.76 -0.97 -11.42
C SER A 150 6.46 -0.08 -12.62
N TRP A 151 5.43 0.77 -12.51
CA TRP A 151 5.10 1.78 -13.51
C TRP A 151 6.23 2.78 -13.73
N ARG A 152 6.81 3.31 -12.65
CA ARG A 152 7.89 4.28 -12.72
C ARG A 152 9.10 3.71 -13.48
N ARG A 153 9.58 2.52 -13.12
CA ARG A 153 10.70 1.86 -13.82
C ARG A 153 10.38 1.63 -15.30
N ALA A 154 9.19 1.12 -15.60
CA ALA A 154 8.80 0.90 -17.00
C ALA A 154 8.73 2.22 -17.80
N SER A 155 8.25 3.30 -17.18
CA SER A 155 8.19 4.63 -17.79
C SER A 155 9.57 5.26 -17.96
N GLU A 156 10.48 5.07 -17.00
CA GLU A 156 11.87 5.52 -17.09
C GLU A 156 12.57 4.87 -18.28
N LEU A 157 12.43 3.54 -18.43
CA LEU A 157 12.97 2.80 -19.57
C LEU A 157 12.39 3.27 -20.91
N CYS A 158 11.11 3.64 -20.95
CA CYS A 158 10.47 4.23 -22.13
C CYS A 158 11.11 5.58 -22.51
N HIS A 159 11.26 6.48 -21.54
CA HIS A 159 11.87 7.79 -21.78
C HIS A 159 13.31 7.65 -22.27
N ILE A 160 14.08 6.74 -21.68
CA ILE A 160 15.47 6.48 -22.06
C ILE A 160 15.56 5.97 -23.49
N GLY A 161 14.76 4.96 -23.84
CA GLY A 161 14.76 4.33 -25.17
C GLY A 161 14.27 5.25 -26.31
N THR A 162 13.56 6.34 -25.98
CA THR A 162 13.00 7.29 -26.95
C THR A 162 13.82 8.59 -27.08
N HIS A 163 14.42 9.09 -25.99
CA HIS A 163 15.07 10.40 -25.97
C HIS A 163 16.60 10.40 -25.72
N ASN A 164 17.16 9.40 -25.03
CA ASN A 164 18.58 9.41 -24.60
C ASN A 164 19.50 8.48 -25.41
N VAL A 165 18.99 7.77 -26.42
CA VAL A 165 19.81 6.94 -27.30
C VAL A 165 20.53 7.82 -28.33
N THR A 166 21.36 8.76 -27.89
CA THR A 166 22.40 9.35 -28.75
C THR A 166 23.56 8.36 -28.76
N VAL A 167 23.45 7.32 -29.58
CA VAL A 167 24.60 6.44 -29.81
C VAL A 167 25.65 7.27 -30.54
N ARG A 168 26.73 7.62 -29.85
CA ARG A 168 27.91 8.19 -30.47
C ARG A 168 28.42 7.17 -31.50
N GLY A 169 28.22 7.43 -32.79
CA GLY A 169 28.86 6.70 -33.88
C GLY A 169 28.20 5.42 -34.39
N ALA A 170 26.99 5.02 -33.95
CA ALA A 170 26.32 3.84 -34.51
C ALA A 170 25.39 4.17 -35.69
N ASP A 171 25.29 3.20 -36.60
CA ASP A 171 24.47 3.23 -37.82
C ASP A 171 22.99 3.55 -37.52
N ARG A 172 22.31 4.27 -38.42
CA ARG A 172 20.92 4.71 -38.23
C ARG A 172 19.95 3.52 -38.03
N ASP A 173 20.30 2.36 -38.56
CA ASP A 173 19.49 1.15 -38.48
C ASP A 173 19.56 0.48 -37.11
N ALA A 174 20.73 0.46 -36.46
CA ALA A 174 20.88 -0.05 -35.09
C ALA A 174 20.08 0.80 -34.08
N HIS A 175 20.07 2.12 -34.25
CA HIS A 175 19.28 3.04 -33.44
C HIS A 175 17.77 2.77 -33.58
N ARG A 176 17.29 2.48 -34.79
CA ARG A 176 15.88 2.16 -35.05
C ARG A 176 15.47 0.83 -34.42
N GLU A 177 16.33 -0.18 -34.44
CA GLU A 177 16.07 -1.47 -33.79
C GLU A 177 16.07 -1.38 -32.26
N LEU A 178 16.96 -0.57 -31.67
CA LEU A 178 16.96 -0.26 -30.25
C LEU A 178 15.69 0.49 -29.80
N GLN A 179 15.25 1.47 -30.58
CA GLN A 179 14.02 2.21 -30.30
C GLN A 179 12.79 1.30 -30.40
N LYS A 180 12.73 0.43 -31.42
CA LYS A 180 11.68 -0.59 -31.55
C LYS A 180 11.68 -1.58 -30.39
N PHE A 181 12.86 -2.02 -29.93
CA PHE A 181 12.98 -2.89 -28.77
C PHE A 181 12.52 -2.22 -27.49
N ALA A 182 12.96 -0.98 -27.23
CA ALA A 182 12.51 -0.23 -26.07
C ALA A 182 10.99 -0.04 -26.09
N LEU A 183 10.41 0.32 -27.24
CA LEU A 183 8.96 0.36 -27.40
C LEU A 183 8.32 -1.01 -27.16
N ALA A 184 8.85 -2.10 -27.72
CA ALA A 184 8.29 -3.44 -27.59
C ALA A 184 8.37 -3.96 -26.15
N VAL A 185 9.48 -3.71 -25.45
CA VAL A 185 9.64 -3.96 -24.01
C VAL A 185 8.59 -3.16 -23.26
N VAL A 186 8.37 -1.88 -23.56
CA VAL A 186 7.37 -1.06 -22.88
C VAL A 186 5.95 -1.54 -23.14
N TYR A 187 5.58 -1.80 -24.40
CA TYR A 187 4.25 -2.31 -24.75
C TYR A 187 3.97 -3.67 -24.10
N LYS A 188 4.97 -4.56 -24.03
CA LYS A 188 4.81 -5.91 -23.48
C LYS A 188 5.00 -6.00 -21.95
N ALA A 189 5.94 -5.26 -21.38
CA ALA A 189 6.19 -5.21 -19.94
C ALA A 189 5.10 -4.43 -19.22
N SER A 190 4.55 -3.39 -19.86
CA SER A 190 3.61 -2.50 -19.18
C SER A 190 2.16 -2.91 -19.31
N ASN A 191 1.76 -3.81 -20.24
CA ASN A 191 0.36 -4.18 -20.54
C ASN A 191 -0.59 -3.06 -20.10
N MET A 192 -0.39 -1.84 -20.66
CA MET A 192 -0.75 -0.57 -19.98
C MET A 192 -2.19 -0.54 -19.49
N TRP A 193 -3.06 -1.18 -20.25
CA TRP A 193 -4.46 -1.33 -19.93
C TRP A 193 -4.69 -2.09 -18.61
N ILE A 194 -4.06 -3.26 -18.42
CA ILE A 194 -4.21 -4.09 -17.22
C ILE A 194 -3.54 -3.44 -16.01
N HIS A 195 -2.36 -2.84 -16.21
CA HIS A 195 -1.72 -2.06 -15.13
C HIS A 195 -2.64 -0.92 -14.67
N HIS A 196 -3.21 -0.17 -15.61
CA HIS A 196 -4.16 0.89 -15.29
C HIS A 196 -5.42 0.35 -14.60
N GLN A 197 -5.94 -0.80 -15.03
CA GLN A 197 -7.06 -1.48 -14.39
C GLN A 197 -6.77 -1.84 -12.92
N MET A 198 -5.59 -2.43 -12.66
CA MET A 198 -5.12 -2.74 -11.31
C MET A 198 -4.96 -1.48 -10.46
N MET A 199 -4.36 -0.42 -11.02
CA MET A 199 -4.21 0.86 -10.33
C MET A 199 -5.55 1.51 -10.01
N HIS A 200 -6.50 1.50 -10.95
CA HIS A 200 -7.85 2.01 -10.75
C HIS A 200 -8.55 1.26 -9.61
N PHE A 201 -8.48 -0.07 -9.60
CA PHE A 201 -9.05 -0.88 -8.53
C PHE A 201 -8.47 -0.50 -7.15
N ILE A 202 -7.14 -0.48 -7.03
CA ILE A 202 -6.46 -0.19 -5.76
C ILE A 202 -6.76 1.24 -5.28
N THR A 203 -6.75 2.21 -6.19
CA THR A 203 -7.04 3.61 -5.88
C THR A 203 -8.47 3.78 -5.36
N ASN A 204 -9.46 3.16 -6.03
CA ASN A 204 -10.85 3.23 -5.58
C ASN A 204 -11.08 2.52 -4.24
N LEU A 205 -10.43 1.37 -4.03
CA LEU A 205 -10.49 0.66 -2.75
C LEU A 205 -9.87 1.51 -1.62
N GLN A 206 -8.76 2.21 -1.88
CA GLN A 206 -8.19 3.15 -0.90
C GLN A 206 -9.15 4.30 -0.59
N TYR A 207 -9.78 4.88 -1.60
CA TYR A 207 -10.75 5.95 -1.38
C TYR A 207 -11.95 5.48 -0.55
N TYR A 208 -12.47 4.29 -0.82
CA TYR A 208 -13.52 3.67 0.00
C TYR A 208 -13.08 3.53 1.46
N MET A 209 -11.91 2.94 1.70
CA MET A 209 -11.39 2.71 3.04
C MET A 209 -11.15 4.01 3.80
N MET A 210 -10.50 4.99 3.19
CA MET A 210 -10.15 6.24 3.85
C MET A 210 -11.37 7.13 4.12
N PHE A 211 -12.22 7.34 3.11
CA PHE A 211 -13.31 8.32 3.22
C PHE A 211 -14.61 7.71 3.74
N GLU A 212 -15.07 6.60 3.15
CA GLU A 212 -16.36 6.04 3.55
C GLU A 212 -16.25 5.29 4.86
N VAL A 213 -15.24 4.44 5.02
CA VAL A 213 -15.11 3.60 6.21
C VAL A 213 -14.52 4.38 7.38
N LEU A 214 -13.31 4.91 7.25
CA LEU A 214 -12.58 5.50 8.37
C LEU A 214 -13.10 6.89 8.75
N GLU A 215 -13.23 7.81 7.79
CA GLU A 215 -13.63 9.20 8.10
C GLU A 215 -15.07 9.30 8.60
N CYS A 216 -16.04 8.65 7.93
CA CYS A 216 -17.43 8.69 8.40
C CYS A 216 -17.59 8.05 9.79
N SER A 217 -16.94 6.92 10.05
CA SER A 217 -17.01 6.26 11.37
C SER A 217 -16.34 7.13 12.44
N TRP A 218 -15.28 7.87 12.10
CA TRP A 218 -14.61 8.78 13.02
C TRP A 218 -15.47 10.01 13.37
N GLU A 219 -16.16 10.57 12.37
CA GLU A 219 -17.07 11.69 12.60
C GLU A 219 -18.23 11.28 13.52
N GLU A 220 -18.78 10.09 13.32
CA GLU A 220 -19.79 9.51 14.20
C GLU A 220 -19.28 9.32 15.63
N LEU A 221 -18.08 8.74 15.79
CA LEU A 221 -17.47 8.60 17.11
C LEU A 221 -17.30 9.97 17.78
N ASN A 222 -16.84 11.00 17.07
CA ASN A 222 -16.67 12.33 17.65
C ASN A 222 -18.00 12.94 18.11
N LYS A 223 -19.09 12.73 17.38
CA LYS A 223 -20.43 13.16 17.80
C LYS A 223 -20.87 12.41 19.05
N GLU A 224 -20.67 11.10 19.09
CA GLU A 224 -20.99 10.29 20.28
C GLU A 224 -20.13 10.70 21.49
N LEU A 225 -18.82 10.91 21.31
CA LEU A 225 -17.88 11.35 22.36
C LEU A 225 -18.22 12.73 22.96
N GLN A 226 -18.98 13.56 22.26
CA GLN A 226 -19.46 14.83 22.80
C GLN A 226 -20.73 14.68 23.64
N SER A 227 -21.53 13.63 23.41
CA SER A 227 -22.78 13.38 24.13
C SER A 227 -22.65 12.39 25.30
N VAL A 228 -21.50 11.74 25.47
CA VAL A 228 -21.28 10.76 26.53
C VAL A 228 -21.35 11.38 27.94
N GLN A 229 -22.11 10.73 28.83
CA GLN A 229 -22.22 11.10 30.24
C GLN A 229 -21.52 10.11 31.19
N ASP A 230 -21.29 8.87 30.74
CA ASP A 230 -20.70 7.79 31.54
C ASP A 230 -19.47 7.16 30.89
N VAL A 231 -18.57 6.63 31.70
CA VAL A 231 -17.36 5.94 31.23
C VAL A 231 -17.71 4.63 30.50
N ASP A 232 -18.75 3.93 30.93
CA ASP A 232 -19.20 2.71 30.25
C ASP A 232 -19.77 3.02 28.86
N GLN A 233 -20.49 4.13 28.73
CA GLN A 233 -20.96 4.63 27.44
C GLN A 233 -19.78 5.00 26.53
N LEU A 234 -18.73 5.63 27.08
CA LEU A 234 -17.49 5.92 26.35
C LEU A 234 -16.85 4.65 25.77
N ILE A 235 -16.72 3.60 26.59
CA ILE A 235 -16.18 2.30 26.19
C ILE A 235 -17.06 1.64 25.12
N ALA A 236 -18.38 1.69 25.31
CA ALA A 236 -19.35 1.12 24.37
C ALA A 236 -19.30 1.82 23.01
N SER A 237 -19.30 3.17 22.98
CA SER A 237 -19.17 3.95 21.74
C SER A 237 -17.86 3.68 21.02
N HIS A 238 -16.74 3.62 21.75
CA HIS A 238 -15.46 3.27 21.15
C HIS A 238 -15.46 1.84 20.56
N ASN A 239 -15.99 0.85 21.28
CA ASN A 239 -16.07 -0.51 20.76
C ASN A 239 -16.97 -0.60 19.51
N ARG A 240 -18.11 0.10 19.53
CA ARG A 240 -19.01 0.19 18.37
C ARG A 240 -18.35 0.85 17.17
N TYR A 241 -17.54 1.89 17.38
CA TYR A 241 -16.73 2.52 16.33
C TYR A 241 -15.78 1.51 15.66
N VAL A 242 -15.04 0.75 16.46
CA VAL A 242 -14.08 -0.23 15.94
C VAL A 242 -14.77 -1.39 15.22
N ASP A 243 -15.90 -1.86 15.77
CA ASP A 243 -16.69 -2.93 15.13
C ASP A 243 -17.30 -2.47 13.80
N LYS A 244 -17.77 -1.23 13.73
CA LYS A 244 -18.26 -0.63 12.48
C LYS A 244 -17.14 -0.52 11.44
N ILE A 245 -15.91 -0.17 11.83
CA ILE A 245 -14.77 -0.18 10.90
C ILE A 245 -14.52 -1.59 10.39
N LEU A 246 -14.49 -2.60 11.27
CA LEU A 246 -14.23 -3.99 10.86
C LEU A 246 -15.29 -4.53 9.89
N GLU A 247 -16.57 -4.26 10.16
CA GLU A 247 -17.68 -4.67 9.30
C GLU A 247 -17.57 -4.06 7.91
N ARG A 248 -17.36 -2.74 7.85
CA ARG A 248 -17.26 -2.01 6.58
C ARG A 248 -15.95 -2.28 5.84
N ALA A 249 -14.90 -2.66 6.55
CA ALA A 249 -13.62 -3.07 5.98
C ALA A 249 -13.60 -4.51 5.42
N LEU A 250 -14.71 -5.26 5.47
CA LEU A 250 -14.77 -6.68 5.10
C LEU A 250 -13.89 -7.58 5.96
N LEU A 251 -13.69 -7.21 7.23
CA LEU A 251 -12.82 -7.94 8.17
C LEU A 251 -13.61 -8.71 9.24
N THR A 252 -14.92 -8.82 9.12
CA THR A 252 -15.76 -9.64 10.00
C THR A 252 -15.67 -11.12 9.64
N GLU A 253 -15.98 -12.01 10.59
CA GLU A 253 -15.98 -13.47 10.37
C GLU A 253 -16.92 -13.90 9.24
N ASP A 254 -18.06 -13.21 9.09
CA ASP A 254 -19.03 -13.47 8.02
C ASP A 254 -18.52 -13.12 6.62
N SER A 255 -17.48 -12.29 6.51
CA SER A 255 -16.91 -11.82 5.24
C SER A 255 -15.54 -12.45 4.92
N GLU A 256 -15.24 -13.60 5.52
CA GLU A 256 -13.95 -14.28 5.34
C GLU A 256 -13.72 -14.70 3.87
N THR A 257 -14.80 -15.05 3.15
CA THR A 257 -14.77 -15.42 1.73
C THR A 257 -14.33 -14.27 0.84
N GLU A 258 -14.92 -13.09 1.05
CA GLU A 258 -14.66 -11.85 0.32
C GLU A 258 -13.24 -11.37 0.61
N LYS A 259 -12.83 -11.44 1.89
CA LYS A 259 -11.44 -11.15 2.28
C LYS A 259 -10.46 -12.08 1.57
N LYS A 260 -10.68 -13.40 1.58
CA LYS A 260 -9.80 -14.36 0.90
C LYS A 260 -9.69 -14.06 -0.59
N GLN A 261 -10.78 -13.64 -1.24
CA GLN A 261 -10.72 -13.24 -2.63
C GLN A 261 -9.94 -11.94 -2.83
N MET A 262 -10.12 -10.96 -1.95
CA MET A 262 -9.36 -9.71 -2.01
C MET A 262 -7.85 -9.96 -1.81
N ASP A 263 -7.48 -10.84 -0.88
CA ASP A 263 -6.09 -11.27 -0.67
C ASP A 263 -5.52 -11.98 -1.93
N ARG A 264 -6.34 -12.77 -2.64
CA ARG A 264 -5.95 -13.38 -3.93
C ARG A 264 -5.71 -12.31 -4.99
N VAL A 265 -6.58 -11.31 -5.11
CA VAL A 265 -6.41 -10.20 -6.05
C VAL A 265 -5.12 -9.43 -5.75
N PHE A 266 -4.86 -9.11 -4.48
CA PHE A 266 -3.61 -8.47 -4.06
C PHE A 266 -2.39 -9.30 -4.44
N LYS A 267 -2.43 -10.62 -4.21
CA LYS A 267 -1.36 -11.53 -4.61
C LYS A 267 -1.13 -11.55 -6.13
N CYS A 268 -2.20 -11.60 -6.92
CA CYS A 268 -2.11 -11.56 -8.39
C CYS A 268 -1.43 -10.27 -8.86
N ILE A 269 -1.78 -9.13 -8.26
CA ILE A 269 -1.15 -7.84 -8.58
C ILE A 269 0.33 -7.83 -8.21
N LEU A 270 0.70 -8.37 -7.04
CA LEU A 270 2.10 -8.47 -6.63
C LEU A 270 2.92 -9.39 -7.55
N ASP A 271 2.37 -10.55 -7.92
CA ASP A 271 2.99 -11.47 -8.88
C ASP A 271 3.18 -10.82 -10.26
N TYR A 272 2.19 -10.03 -10.69
CA TYR A 272 2.27 -9.24 -11.92
C TYR A 272 3.39 -8.20 -11.84
N CYS A 273 3.45 -7.42 -10.76
CA CYS A 273 4.51 -6.43 -10.54
C CYS A 273 5.90 -7.07 -10.52
N PHE A 274 6.04 -8.24 -9.87
CA PHE A 274 7.29 -8.98 -9.82
C PHE A 274 7.73 -9.47 -11.21
N THR A 275 6.78 -9.99 -12.00
CA THR A 275 7.06 -10.40 -13.39
C THR A 275 7.44 -9.20 -14.26
N GLN A 276 6.76 -8.07 -14.11
CA GLN A 276 7.08 -6.82 -14.79
C GLN A 276 8.48 -6.31 -14.42
N GLN A 277 8.85 -6.40 -13.14
CA GLN A 277 10.19 -6.05 -12.67
C GLN A 277 11.27 -6.92 -13.33
N GLN A 278 11.05 -8.23 -13.48
CA GLN A 278 12.00 -9.11 -14.19
C GLN A 278 12.17 -8.71 -15.66
N ILE A 279 11.12 -8.26 -16.32
CA ILE A 279 11.20 -7.77 -17.71
C ILE A 279 12.01 -6.48 -17.77
N CYS A 280 11.80 -5.56 -16.82
CA CYS A 280 12.58 -4.33 -16.72
C CYS A 280 14.06 -4.64 -16.45
N ASP A 281 14.36 -5.51 -15.49
CA ASP A 281 15.74 -5.93 -15.18
C ASP A 281 16.44 -6.59 -16.38
N PHE A 282 15.70 -7.39 -17.18
CA PHE A 282 16.24 -7.98 -18.41
C PHE A 282 16.56 -6.91 -19.46
N ALA A 283 15.66 -5.94 -19.64
CA ALA A 283 15.85 -4.86 -20.60
C ALA A 283 17.03 -3.95 -20.21
N GLU A 284 17.15 -3.60 -18.93
CA GLU A 284 18.28 -2.84 -18.38
C GLU A 284 19.61 -3.55 -18.66
N ARG A 285 19.74 -4.84 -18.33
CA ARG A 285 20.97 -5.62 -18.58
C ARG A 285 21.32 -5.71 -20.07
N LYS A 286 20.34 -5.85 -20.96
CA LYS A 286 20.59 -5.84 -22.41
C LYS A 286 21.05 -4.46 -22.89
N LEU A 287 20.48 -3.39 -22.35
CA LEU A 287 20.89 -2.01 -22.67
C LEU A 287 22.33 -1.74 -22.22
N GLU A 288 22.69 -2.16 -20.99
CA GLU A 288 24.04 -2.05 -20.45
C GLU A 288 25.08 -2.80 -21.29
N ARG A 289 24.77 -4.03 -21.71
CA ARG A 289 25.68 -4.87 -22.53
C ARG A 289 25.97 -4.27 -23.90
N ASN A 290 25.02 -3.51 -24.46
CA ASN A 290 25.19 -2.85 -25.75
C ASN A 290 25.98 -1.52 -25.65
N GLY A 291 26.60 -1.23 -24.50
CA GLY A 291 27.42 -0.03 -24.32
C GLY A 291 26.63 1.28 -24.26
N LEU A 292 25.30 1.18 -24.18
CA LEU A 292 24.40 2.32 -24.02
C LEU A 292 24.30 2.67 -22.54
N MET A 293 25.43 3.05 -21.95
CA MET A 293 25.43 3.48 -20.56
C MET A 293 24.61 4.75 -20.41
N LEU A 294 23.73 4.72 -19.42
CA LEU A 294 22.92 5.82 -18.95
C LEU A 294 23.81 6.98 -18.47
N CYS A 295 24.06 7.98 -19.30
CA CYS A 295 24.61 9.25 -18.80
C CYS A 295 23.47 10.10 -18.22
N PRO A 296 23.53 10.51 -16.94
CA PRO A 296 22.75 11.65 -16.47
C PRO A 296 23.09 12.87 -17.33
N VAL A 297 22.09 13.69 -17.63
CA VAL A 297 22.12 14.80 -18.60
C VAL A 297 23.18 15.89 -18.27
N ASP A 298 23.88 15.81 -17.14
CA ASP A 298 24.67 16.91 -16.57
C ASP A 298 26.19 16.89 -16.81
N THR A 299 26.78 15.88 -17.44
CA THR A 299 28.20 15.94 -17.83
C THR A 299 28.34 16.02 -19.35
N ARG A 300 28.05 17.21 -19.90
CA ARG A 300 28.28 17.54 -21.32
C ARG A 300 29.72 17.90 -21.65
N ASP A 301 30.56 18.18 -20.65
CA ASP A 301 31.94 18.63 -20.87
C ASP A 301 32.93 17.81 -20.02
N ALA A 302 33.36 16.65 -20.53
CA ALA A 302 34.63 16.05 -20.17
C ALA A 302 35.08 15.13 -21.29
N ASP A 303 36.10 15.59 -22.03
CA ASP A 303 36.92 14.78 -22.92
C ASP A 303 37.52 13.62 -22.12
N HIS A 304 36.88 12.45 -22.18
CA HIS A 304 37.50 11.20 -21.81
C HIS A 304 37.57 10.31 -23.04
N ASP A 305 38.83 10.11 -23.45
CA ASP A 305 39.32 9.20 -24.46
C ASP A 305 38.89 7.77 -24.09
N TRP A 306 37.91 7.22 -24.80
CA TRP A 306 37.46 5.84 -24.61
C TRP A 306 38.28 4.94 -25.52
N HIS A 307 39.21 4.18 -24.92
CA HIS A 307 39.94 3.12 -25.62
C HIS A 307 38.97 2.08 -26.21
N GLU A 308 39.08 1.85 -27.52
CA GLU A 308 38.47 0.74 -28.24
C GLU A 308 38.84 -0.59 -27.56
N GLN A 309 37.84 -1.22 -26.93
CA GLN A 309 37.93 -2.63 -26.55
C GLN A 309 37.22 -3.47 -27.61
N GLN A 310 38.07 -4.18 -28.33
CA GLN A 310 37.86 -5.30 -29.25
C GLN A 310 36.49 -6.01 -29.21
N GLU A 311 35.98 -6.16 -30.43
CA GLU A 311 34.94 -7.09 -30.89
C GLU A 311 35.00 -8.45 -30.15
N ALA A 312 33.94 -8.75 -29.39
CA ALA A 312 33.59 -10.10 -29.00
C ALA A 312 32.43 -10.56 -29.89
N GLY A 313 32.63 -11.70 -30.53
CA GLY A 313 31.90 -12.15 -31.71
C GLY A 313 30.42 -12.45 -31.52
N ASP A 314 29.74 -12.42 -32.67
CA ASP A 314 28.57 -13.20 -33.07
C ASP A 314 27.70 -13.75 -31.93
N ASP A 315 26.74 -12.92 -31.53
CA ASP A 315 25.39 -13.40 -31.25
C ASP A 315 24.42 -12.26 -31.63
N GLU A 316 24.05 -12.19 -32.92
CA GLU A 316 22.89 -11.43 -33.42
C GLU A 316 21.57 -12.01 -32.85
N SER A 317 21.49 -12.23 -31.53
CA SER A 317 20.29 -12.68 -30.86
C SER A 317 19.37 -11.48 -30.67
N GLU A 318 18.38 -11.39 -31.57
CA GLU A 318 17.28 -10.43 -31.64
C GLU A 318 17.07 -9.61 -30.35
N LEU A 319 16.92 -8.29 -30.52
CA LEU A 319 16.37 -7.44 -29.48
C LEU A 319 14.87 -7.75 -29.29
N THR A 320 14.58 -8.89 -28.68
CA THR A 320 13.25 -9.36 -28.32
C THR A 320 13.24 -9.76 -26.85
N VAL A 321 12.16 -9.38 -26.16
CA VAL A 321 11.89 -9.87 -24.81
C VAL A 321 11.66 -11.38 -24.90
N PRO A 322 12.22 -12.19 -23.99
CA PRO A 322 12.00 -13.63 -23.98
C PRO A 322 10.50 -13.94 -24.01
N ALA A 323 10.06 -14.75 -24.98
CA ALA A 323 8.66 -15.14 -25.10
C ALA A 323 8.13 -15.79 -23.81
N THR A 324 9.00 -16.43 -23.03
CA THR A 324 8.68 -17.01 -21.72
C THR A 324 8.24 -15.96 -20.69
N LEU A 325 8.83 -14.75 -20.68
CA LEU A 325 8.42 -13.67 -19.79
C LEU A 325 7.15 -12.98 -20.28
N THR A 326 6.99 -12.87 -21.61
CA THR A 326 5.75 -12.34 -22.22
C THR A 326 4.54 -13.23 -21.93
N CYS A 327 4.66 -14.55 -22.10
CA CYS A 327 3.56 -15.46 -21.76
C CYS A 327 3.26 -15.47 -20.25
N LYS A 328 4.27 -15.28 -19.38
CA LYS A 328 4.05 -15.18 -17.93
C LYS A 328 3.24 -13.94 -17.57
N ILE A 329 3.58 -12.77 -18.13
CA ILE A 329 2.84 -11.54 -17.80
C ILE A 329 1.40 -11.58 -18.35
N GLU A 330 1.19 -12.16 -19.54
CA GLU A 330 -0.14 -12.39 -20.11
C GLU A 330 -0.97 -13.37 -19.26
N SER A 331 -0.37 -14.47 -18.81
CA SER A 331 -1.05 -15.42 -17.92
C SER A 331 -1.45 -14.78 -16.59
N LYS A 332 -0.58 -13.94 -15.99
CA LYS A 332 -0.89 -13.21 -14.75
C LYS A 332 -1.94 -12.12 -14.94
N ALA A 333 -1.97 -11.51 -16.11
CA ALA A 333 -3.01 -10.59 -16.53
C ALA A 333 -4.40 -11.26 -16.59
N VAL A 334 -4.49 -12.46 -17.16
CA VAL A 334 -5.75 -13.24 -17.20
C VAL A 334 -6.18 -13.67 -15.80
N GLU A 335 -5.24 -14.17 -14.99
CA GLU A 335 -5.49 -14.57 -13.59
C GLU A 335 -6.07 -13.41 -12.75
N PHE A 336 -5.57 -12.19 -12.96
CA PHE A 336 -6.11 -10.99 -12.34
C PHE A 336 -7.54 -10.70 -12.80
N SER A 337 -7.80 -10.69 -14.11
CA SER A 337 -9.13 -10.41 -14.67
C SER A 337 -10.19 -11.39 -14.18
N GLU A 338 -9.88 -12.68 -14.12
CA GLU A 338 -10.75 -13.72 -13.57
C GLU A 338 -10.97 -13.54 -12.05
N SER A 339 -9.90 -13.24 -11.31
CA SER A 339 -10.01 -13.02 -9.86
C SER A 339 -10.82 -11.77 -9.53
N PHE A 340 -10.69 -10.73 -10.35
CA PHE A 340 -11.41 -9.46 -10.21
C PHE A 340 -12.90 -9.62 -10.55
N SER A 341 -13.24 -10.35 -11.61
CA SER A 341 -14.65 -10.62 -11.94
C SER A 341 -15.35 -11.41 -10.84
N LEU A 342 -14.70 -12.47 -10.31
CA LEU A 342 -15.21 -13.23 -9.17
C LEU A 342 -15.42 -12.35 -7.93
N LEU A 343 -14.48 -11.44 -7.63
CA LEU A 343 -14.64 -10.49 -6.52
C LEU A 343 -15.86 -9.60 -6.73
N ARG A 344 -16.06 -9.07 -7.95
CA ARG A 344 -17.21 -8.23 -8.29
C ARG A 344 -18.53 -8.98 -8.12
N ASP A 345 -18.59 -10.22 -8.58
CA ASP A 345 -19.78 -11.05 -8.48
C ASP A 345 -20.13 -11.33 -7.00
N MET A 346 -19.13 -11.62 -6.17
CA MET A 346 -19.33 -11.78 -4.73
C MET A 346 -19.81 -10.47 -4.06
N LEU A 347 -19.19 -9.33 -4.40
CA LEU A 347 -19.62 -8.03 -3.88
C LEU A 347 -21.05 -7.64 -4.31
N SER A 348 -21.49 -8.06 -5.51
CA SER A 348 -22.86 -7.82 -5.99
C SER A 348 -23.91 -8.68 -5.27
N SER A 349 -23.57 -9.92 -4.91
CA SER A 349 -24.46 -10.84 -4.20
C SER A 349 -24.58 -10.54 -2.69
N THR A 350 -23.70 -9.70 -2.15
CA THR A 350 -23.66 -9.40 -0.72
C THR A 350 -24.79 -8.44 -0.33
N LYS A 351 -25.45 -8.72 0.81
CA LYS A 351 -26.63 -7.98 1.28
C LYS A 351 -26.31 -6.55 1.76
N SER A 352 -25.08 -6.30 2.21
CA SER A 352 -24.67 -5.01 2.79
C SER A 352 -24.78 -3.86 1.78
N ALA A 353 -25.38 -2.75 2.19
CA ALA A 353 -25.52 -1.55 1.35
C ALA A 353 -24.16 -0.91 1.03
N ASP A 354 -23.21 -0.98 1.98
CA ASP A 354 -21.89 -0.37 1.85
C ASP A 354 -21.02 -1.09 0.81
N LEU A 355 -21.19 -2.40 0.67
CA LEU A 355 -20.47 -3.20 -0.33
C LEU A 355 -21.04 -3.03 -1.74
N ARG A 356 -22.34 -2.74 -1.83
CA ARG A 356 -22.96 -2.30 -3.09
C ARG A 356 -22.47 -0.91 -3.51
N SER A 357 -22.22 -0.01 -2.56
CA SER A 357 -21.59 1.29 -2.84
C SER A 357 -20.15 1.13 -3.34
N LEU A 358 -19.36 0.24 -2.73
CA LEU A 358 -18.03 -0.09 -3.22
C LEU A 358 -18.08 -0.65 -4.65
N ASN A 359 -18.99 -1.60 -4.93
CA ASN A 359 -19.14 -2.16 -6.27
C ASN A 359 -19.53 -1.08 -7.30
N PHE A 360 -20.47 -0.20 -6.95
CA PHE A 360 -20.84 0.95 -7.80
C PHE A 360 -19.67 1.89 -8.07
N ARG A 361 -18.77 2.13 -7.10
CA ARG A 361 -17.55 2.93 -7.32
C ARG A 361 -16.55 2.22 -8.22
N LEU A 362 -16.37 0.91 -8.04
CA LEU A 362 -15.47 0.12 -8.85
C LEU A 362 -15.87 0.10 -10.33
N ASP A 363 -17.17 0.11 -10.60
CA ASP A 363 -17.75 0.16 -11.95
C ASP A 363 -18.47 1.49 -12.24
N PHE A 364 -18.00 2.59 -11.67
CA PHE A 364 -18.64 3.92 -11.83
C PHE A 364 -18.68 4.37 -13.30
N SER A 365 -17.76 3.86 -14.12
CA SER A 365 -17.69 4.13 -15.55
C SER A 365 -18.45 3.12 -16.42
N GLU A 366 -19.12 2.12 -15.83
CA GLU A 366 -19.75 0.97 -16.52
C GLU A 366 -18.78 0.16 -17.41
N PHE A 367 -17.49 0.45 -17.33
CA PHE A 367 -16.44 -0.15 -18.14
C PHE A 367 -16.40 -1.68 -18.02
N TYR A 368 -16.70 -2.21 -16.83
CA TYR A 368 -16.70 -3.65 -16.60
C TYR A 368 -18.06 -4.30 -16.90
N ALA A 369 -19.15 -3.52 -16.89
CA ALA A 369 -20.47 -3.98 -17.33
C ALA A 369 -20.45 -4.22 -18.85
N ASP A 370 -19.83 -3.32 -19.62
CA ASP A 370 -19.70 -3.45 -21.07
C ASP A 370 -18.78 -4.61 -21.49
N MET A 371 -17.74 -4.95 -20.71
CA MET A 371 -16.91 -6.13 -20.97
C MET A 371 -17.61 -7.46 -20.70
N SER A 372 -18.76 -7.46 -20.02
CA SER A 372 -19.56 -8.67 -19.77
C SER A 372 -20.60 -8.96 -20.85
N VAL A 373 -20.75 -8.06 -21.84
CA VAL A 373 -21.57 -8.30 -23.02
C VAL A 373 -20.69 -8.97 -24.08
N PRO A 374 -20.92 -10.25 -24.42
CA PRO A 374 -20.28 -10.83 -25.60
C PRO A 374 -20.77 -10.03 -26.82
N GLN A 375 -19.83 -9.56 -27.65
CA GLN A 375 -20.17 -9.18 -29.01
C GLN A 375 -20.63 -10.46 -29.73
N ASP A 376 -21.95 -10.59 -29.91
CA ASP A 376 -22.56 -11.51 -30.89
C ASP A 376 -22.16 -11.13 -32.33
#